data_AF-A0A7S4KDU0-F1
#
_entry.id   AF-A0A7S4KDU0-F1
#
_cell.length_a   1.000
_cell.length_b   1.000
_cell.length_c   1.000
_cell.angle_alpha   90.00
_cell.angle_beta   90.00
_cell.angle_gamma   90.00
#
_symmetry.space_group_name_H-M   'P 1'
#
loop_
_entity.id
_entity.type
_entity.pdbx_description
1 polymer ?
#
loop_
_entity_poly.entity_id
_entity_poly.type
_entity_poly.pdbx_seq_one_letter_code
_entity_poly.pdbx_strand_id
1 'polypeptide(L)'
;IENGGTGANSYDELEDNLELGELAKKDLIRDSLWSGEELSMVNGGTQASFAMHARYNLNLGALSVLDWIGDDQWYGPPLSIENGGTGGNSFDQLEDNLQLGEMASKDVIRDAFWSGEELSMENGGTQASFAMHARYNLNLGALSVLDWIGD
;
A
#
# COMPACT_ATOMS: atom_id res chain seq x y z
N ILE A 1 53.19 8.07 44.20
CA ILE A 1 52.29 7.80 45.35
C ILE A 1 53.21 7.54 46.54
N GLU A 2 53.69 8.58 47.21
CA GLU A 2 54.42 8.41 48.47
C GLU A 2 53.45 8.84 49.57
N ASN A 3 53.09 7.92 50.47
CA ASN A 3 52.23 8.06 51.65
C ASN A 3 50.73 7.66 51.55
N GLY A 4 50.31 6.95 50.50
CA GLY A 4 48.99 6.28 50.49
C GLY A 4 49.04 4.92 51.20
N GLY A 5 48.06 4.60 52.05
CA GLY A 5 47.99 3.35 52.83
C GLY A 5 47.88 2.05 52.02
N THR A 6 48.07 2.10 50.69
CA THR A 6 48.01 0.97 49.76
C THR A 6 49.39 0.36 49.46
N GLY A 7 50.49 1.02 49.83
CA GLY A 7 51.85 0.52 49.62
C GLY A 7 52.32 0.44 48.14
N ALA A 8 51.53 0.94 47.20
CA ALA A 8 51.83 0.88 45.77
C ALA A 8 52.83 1.96 45.33
N ASN A 9 53.80 1.57 44.50
CA ASN A 9 54.83 2.43 43.91
C ASN A 9 54.53 2.80 42.43
N SER A 10 53.50 2.20 41.83
CA SER A 10 53.02 2.49 40.47
C SER A 10 51.49 2.52 40.42
N TYR A 11 50.94 2.94 39.27
CA TYR A 11 49.48 2.96 39.06
C TYR A 11 48.93 1.53 38.93
N ASP A 12 49.59 0.67 38.15
CA ASP A 12 49.20 -0.74 38.00
C ASP A 12 49.20 -1.46 39.36
N GLU A 13 50.23 -1.25 40.18
CA GLU A 13 50.33 -1.85 41.52
C GLU A 13 49.29 -1.25 42.49
N LEU A 14 48.86 0.00 42.30
CA LEU A 14 47.75 0.59 43.06
C LEU A 14 46.42 -0.08 42.69
N GLU A 15 46.18 -0.32 41.40
CA GLU A 15 44.98 -0.98 40.90
C GLU A 15 44.88 -2.43 41.40
N ASP A 16 45.99 -3.16 41.34
CA ASP A 16 46.08 -4.54 41.84
C ASP A 16 45.89 -4.59 43.36
N ASN A 17 46.55 -3.71 44.12
CA ASN A 17 46.42 -3.66 45.59
C ASN A 17 45.01 -3.26 46.06
N LEU A 18 44.21 -2.63 45.19
CA LEU A 18 42.81 -2.28 45.45
C LEU A 18 41.82 -3.28 44.85
N GLU A 19 42.30 -4.34 44.20
CA GLU A 19 41.49 -5.36 43.50
C GLU A 19 40.48 -4.73 42.50
N LEU A 20 40.87 -3.65 41.84
CA LEU A 20 39.99 -2.94 40.91
C LEU A 20 39.81 -3.75 39.62
N GLY A 21 38.55 -4.08 39.29
CA GLY A 21 38.21 -4.72 38.02
C GLY A 21 38.36 -3.77 36.82
N GLU A 22 38.41 -4.32 35.60
CA GLU A 22 38.64 -3.59 34.33
C GLU A 22 37.70 -2.40 34.09
N LEU A 23 36.46 -2.44 34.60
CA LEU A 23 35.50 -1.35 34.48
C LEU A 23 35.87 -0.13 35.34
N ALA A 24 36.55 -0.33 36.47
CA ALA A 24 36.97 0.75 37.36
C ALA A 24 38.03 1.68 36.71
N LYS A 25 38.66 1.21 35.61
CA LYS A 25 39.72 1.91 34.87
C LYS A 25 39.19 2.70 33.66
N LYS A 26 37.88 2.68 33.40
CA LYS A 26 37.30 3.28 32.20
C LYS A 26 36.60 4.60 32.52
N ASP A 27 37.05 5.69 31.89
CA ASP A 27 36.40 7.00 31.98
C ASP A 27 35.04 7.04 31.25
N LEU A 28 34.86 6.16 30.26
CA LEU A 28 33.64 6.07 29.48
C LEU A 28 33.30 4.60 29.19
N ILE A 29 32.05 4.24 29.47
CA ILE A 29 31.49 2.97 29.06
C ILE A 29 30.88 3.13 27.67
N ARG A 30 31.38 2.35 26.71
CA ARG A 30 30.89 2.29 25.32
C ARG A 30 30.45 0.88 25.00
N ASP A 31 29.58 0.73 24.02
CA ASP A 31 29.10 -0.59 23.54
C ASP A 31 30.25 -1.51 23.11
N SER A 32 31.37 -0.96 22.63
CA SER A 32 32.57 -1.73 22.29
C SER A 32 33.25 -2.43 23.48
N LEU A 33 32.90 -2.05 24.71
CA LEU A 33 33.38 -2.70 25.94
C LEU A 33 32.41 -3.80 26.41
N TRP A 34 31.24 -3.93 25.78
CA TRP A 34 30.33 -5.04 26.04
C TRP A 34 30.87 -6.32 25.41
N SER A 35 31.39 -7.22 26.24
CA SER A 35 31.80 -8.58 25.86
C SER A 35 30.79 -9.65 26.32
N GLY A 36 29.65 -9.22 26.86
CA GLY A 36 28.59 -10.12 27.32
C GLY A 36 27.87 -10.81 26.16
N GLU A 37 27.19 -11.91 26.48
CA GLU A 37 26.22 -12.54 25.58
C GLU A 37 25.07 -11.56 25.24
N GLU A 38 24.21 -11.94 24.29
CA GLU A 38 23.00 -11.17 23.97
C GLU A 38 22.20 -10.88 25.25
N LEU A 39 21.77 -9.62 25.40
CA LEU A 39 20.95 -9.22 26.54
C LEU A 39 19.59 -9.92 26.45
N SER A 40 19.26 -10.69 27.50
CA SER A 40 17.90 -11.21 27.64
C SER A 40 16.87 -10.07 27.60
N MET A 41 15.64 -10.37 27.16
CA MET A 41 14.56 -9.39 27.06
C MET A 41 14.33 -8.58 28.36
N VAL A 42 14.51 -9.22 29.52
CA VAL A 42 14.39 -8.59 30.84
C VAL A 42 15.40 -7.45 31.03
N ASN A 43 16.60 -7.63 30.47
CA ASN A 43 17.70 -6.67 30.56
C ASN A 43 17.80 -5.77 29.31
N GLY A 44 17.00 -6.03 28.28
CA GLY A 44 17.04 -5.36 26.98
C GLY A 44 16.35 -4.00 26.93
N GLY A 45 16.35 -3.23 28.03
CA GLY A 45 15.85 -1.84 28.08
C GLY A 45 14.32 -1.68 28.07
N THR A 46 13.54 -2.71 27.73
CA THR A 46 12.07 -2.68 27.79
C THR A 46 11.50 -3.05 29.16
N GLN A 47 12.33 -3.54 30.09
CA GLN A 47 11.91 -4.06 31.41
C GLN A 47 10.84 -5.17 31.33
N ALA A 48 10.74 -5.87 30.21
CA ALA A 48 9.72 -6.87 29.96
C ALA A 48 10.28 -8.29 30.09
N SER A 49 9.55 -9.19 30.74
CA SER A 49 9.86 -10.63 30.75
C SER A 49 9.10 -11.43 29.68
N PHE A 50 8.20 -10.78 28.93
CA PHE A 50 7.40 -11.40 27.88
C PHE A 50 7.36 -10.50 26.64
N ALA A 51 7.40 -11.11 25.46
CA ALA A 51 7.41 -10.37 24.19
C ALA A 51 6.20 -9.43 24.04
N MET A 52 5.02 -9.85 24.51
CA MET A 52 3.82 -8.98 24.50
C MET A 52 4.02 -7.70 25.31
N HIS A 53 4.69 -7.77 26.47
CA HIS A 53 4.96 -6.60 27.31
C HIS A 53 6.06 -5.73 26.70
N ALA A 54 7.09 -6.34 26.09
CA ALA A 54 8.13 -5.59 25.41
C ALA A 54 7.54 -4.71 24.29
N ARG A 55 6.65 -5.28 23.48
CA ARG A 55 5.93 -4.56 22.42
C ARG A 55 5.02 -3.47 22.96
N TYR A 56 4.30 -3.75 24.04
CA TYR A 56 3.47 -2.76 24.73
C TYR A 56 4.30 -1.57 25.24
N ASN A 57 5.45 -1.84 25.87
CA ASN A 57 6.34 -0.80 26.39
C ASN A 57 6.99 0.04 25.27
N LEU A 58 7.11 -0.51 24.06
CA LEU A 58 7.50 0.21 22.85
C LEU A 58 6.34 0.95 22.15
N ASN A 59 5.12 0.91 22.72
CA ASN A 59 3.89 1.43 22.12
C ASN A 59 3.61 0.88 20.72
N LEU A 60 4.02 -0.35 20.44
CA LEU A 60 3.74 -0.98 19.15
C LEU A 60 2.27 -1.45 19.11
N GLY A 61 1.58 -1.12 18.02
CA GLY A 61 0.21 -1.57 17.77
C GLY A 61 0.12 -3.04 17.37
N ALA A 62 -1.08 -3.61 17.38
CA ALA A 62 -1.33 -5.01 17.06
C ALA A 62 -0.85 -5.43 15.65
N LEU A 63 -0.86 -4.53 14.68
CA LEU A 63 -0.40 -4.81 13.31
C LEU A 63 1.11 -5.06 13.23
N SER A 64 1.90 -4.61 14.21
CA SER A 64 3.38 -4.73 14.20
C SER A 64 3.91 -6.16 14.33
N VAL A 65 3.03 -7.13 14.66
CA VAL A 65 3.41 -8.54 14.90
C VAL A 65 2.78 -9.51 13.91
N LEU A 66 2.00 -9.00 12.96
CA LEU A 66 1.36 -9.84 11.97
C LEU A 66 2.32 -10.02 10.79
N ASP A 67 2.51 -11.27 10.37
CA ASP A 67 3.30 -11.60 9.18
C ASP A 67 2.60 -11.15 7.89
N TRP A 68 1.27 -11.04 7.94
CA TRP A 68 0.43 -10.61 6.83
C TRP A 68 -0.78 -9.83 7.35
N ILE A 69 -1.20 -8.82 6.58
CA ILE A 69 -2.38 -8.00 6.84
C ILE A 69 -3.37 -8.23 5.71
N GLY A 70 -4.55 -8.70 6.05
CA GLY A 70 -5.73 -8.81 5.20
C GLY A 70 -6.84 -7.86 5.64
N ASP A 71 -7.97 -7.99 4.95
CA ASP A 71 -9.13 -7.12 5.13
C ASP A 71 -9.78 -7.27 6.51
N ASP A 72 -9.65 -8.44 7.17
CA ASP A 72 -10.20 -8.69 8.50
C ASP A 72 -9.40 -8.05 9.64
N GLN A 73 -8.12 -7.70 9.39
CA GLN A 73 -7.29 -6.97 10.36
C GLN A 73 -7.24 -5.46 10.08
N TRP A 74 -7.58 -5.02 8.86
CA TRP A 74 -7.64 -3.60 8.51
C TRP A 74 -9.00 -2.98 8.83
N TYR A 75 -9.05 -2.16 9.88
CA TYR A 75 -10.25 -1.41 10.27
C TYR A 75 -10.22 0.07 9.83
N GLY A 76 -9.22 0.45 9.03
CA GLY A 76 -9.13 1.79 8.47
C GLY A 76 -10.15 2.02 7.35
N PRO A 77 -10.44 3.27 6.98
CA PRO A 77 -11.19 3.54 5.75
C PRO A 77 -10.42 3.00 4.53
N PRO A 78 -11.11 2.79 3.39
CA PRO A 78 -10.45 2.56 2.11
C PRO A 78 -9.40 3.63 1.83
N LEU A 79 -8.33 3.24 1.16
CA LEU A 79 -7.33 4.18 0.71
C LEU A 79 -7.95 5.12 -0.33
N SER A 80 -7.81 6.43 -0.13
CA SER A 80 -8.36 7.42 -1.05
C SER A 80 -7.66 7.38 -2.42
N ILE A 81 -8.30 7.97 -3.43
CA ILE A 81 -7.74 8.10 -4.79
C ILE A 81 -6.41 8.85 -4.77
N GLU A 82 -6.33 9.94 -4.00
CA GLU A 82 -5.11 10.75 -3.84
C GLU A 82 -3.92 9.93 -3.33
N ASN A 83 -4.19 8.85 -2.59
CA ASN A 83 -3.18 7.95 -2.04
C ASN A 83 -3.07 6.62 -2.82
N GLY A 84 -3.68 6.53 -4.00
CA GLY A 84 -3.56 5.37 -4.89
C GLY A 84 -4.54 4.21 -4.63
N GLY A 85 -5.57 4.43 -3.80
CA GLY A 85 -6.69 3.48 -3.67
C GLY A 85 -7.90 3.88 -4.53
N THR A 86 -9.03 3.21 -4.32
CA THR A 86 -10.32 3.52 -4.99
C THR A 86 -11.26 4.30 -4.09
N GLY A 87 -10.95 4.48 -2.80
CA GLY A 87 -11.78 5.19 -1.83
C GLY A 87 -13.11 4.51 -1.48
N GLY A 88 -13.40 3.32 -2.01
CA GLY A 88 -14.70 2.64 -1.87
C GLY A 88 -14.59 1.27 -1.21
N ASN A 89 -15.67 0.87 -0.54
CA ASN A 89 -15.89 -0.46 0.03
C ASN A 89 -16.93 -1.29 -0.74
N SER A 90 -17.48 -0.75 -1.83
CA SER A 90 -18.46 -1.42 -2.68
C SER A 90 -18.19 -1.12 -4.15
N PHE A 91 -18.81 -1.91 -5.04
CA PHE A 91 -18.76 -1.68 -6.48
C PHE A 91 -19.34 -0.30 -6.84
N ASP A 92 -20.52 0.05 -6.33
CA ASP A 92 -21.14 1.37 -6.59
C ASP A 92 -20.22 2.53 -6.20
N GLN A 93 -19.59 2.46 -5.02
CA GLN A 93 -18.64 3.48 -4.59
C GLN A 93 -17.39 3.52 -5.47
N LEU A 94 -16.91 2.37 -5.94
CA LEU A 94 -15.77 2.29 -6.84
C LEU A 94 -16.10 2.90 -8.21
N GLU A 95 -17.29 2.63 -8.76
CA GLU A 95 -17.78 3.22 -10.01
C GLU A 95 -17.89 4.75 -9.90
N ASP A 96 -18.49 5.26 -8.83
CA ASP A 96 -18.62 6.69 -8.56
C ASP A 96 -17.25 7.36 -8.39
N ASN A 97 -16.38 6.77 -7.56
CA ASN A 97 -15.07 7.33 -7.24
C ASN A 97 -14.14 7.36 -8.46
N LEU A 98 -14.17 6.32 -9.29
CA LEU A 98 -13.41 6.26 -10.53
C LEU A 98 -14.08 7.02 -11.68
N GLN A 99 -15.26 7.60 -11.45
CA GLN A 99 -16.06 8.32 -12.45
C GLN A 99 -16.31 7.48 -13.70
N LEU A 100 -16.59 6.19 -13.49
CA LEU A 100 -16.89 5.27 -14.59
C LEU A 100 -18.28 5.62 -15.14
N GLY A 101 -18.40 5.69 -16.46
CA GLY A 101 -19.71 5.83 -17.11
C GLY A 101 -20.52 4.54 -17.02
N GLU A 102 -21.85 4.61 -17.11
CA GLU A 102 -22.76 3.46 -16.96
C GLU A 102 -22.42 2.26 -17.86
N MET A 103 -21.81 2.48 -19.03
CA MET A 103 -21.42 1.39 -19.93
C MET A 103 -20.21 0.58 -19.43
N ALA A 104 -19.38 1.15 -18.56
CA ALA A 104 -18.17 0.51 -18.06
C ALA A 104 -18.47 -0.66 -17.11
N SER A 105 -19.64 -0.68 -16.47
CA SER A 105 -20.06 -1.75 -15.55
C SER A 105 -21.04 -2.75 -16.17
N LYS A 106 -21.33 -2.67 -17.48
CA LYS A 106 -22.21 -3.63 -18.16
C LYS A 106 -21.43 -4.79 -18.76
N ASP A 107 -21.83 -6.00 -18.40
CA ASP A 107 -21.34 -7.24 -19.04
C ASP A 107 -21.83 -7.40 -20.49
N VAL A 108 -23.02 -6.86 -20.80
CA VAL A 108 -23.63 -6.94 -22.13
C VAL A 108 -24.19 -5.59 -22.53
N ILE A 109 -23.77 -5.09 -23.69
CA ILE A 109 -24.32 -3.90 -24.33
C ILE A 109 -25.44 -4.33 -25.28
N ARG A 110 -26.57 -3.65 -25.16
CA ARG A 110 -27.79 -3.81 -25.95
C ARG A 110 -28.22 -2.44 -26.45
N ASP A 111 -28.99 -2.41 -27.55
CA ASP A 111 -29.47 -1.16 -28.16
C ASP A 111 -30.25 -0.28 -27.17
N ALA A 112 -30.91 -0.86 -26.17
CA ALA A 112 -31.62 -0.12 -25.13
C ALA A 112 -30.72 0.78 -24.25
N PHE A 113 -29.40 0.54 -24.23
CA PHE A 113 -28.43 1.39 -23.52
C PHE A 113 -27.89 2.52 -24.41
N TRP A 114 -28.19 2.50 -25.72
CA TRP A 114 -27.88 3.61 -26.60
C TRP A 114 -28.91 4.73 -26.39
N SER A 115 -28.48 5.81 -25.75
CA SER A 115 -29.27 7.04 -25.61
C SER A 115 -28.81 8.14 -26.57
N GLY A 116 -27.87 7.83 -27.47
CA GLY A 116 -27.42 8.79 -28.48
C GLY A 116 -28.53 9.07 -29.49
N GLU A 117 -28.47 10.23 -30.13
CA GLU A 117 -29.32 10.50 -31.28
C GLU A 117 -29.11 9.45 -32.37
N GLU A 118 -30.09 9.30 -33.26
CA GLU A 118 -29.89 8.53 -34.49
C GLU A 118 -28.63 9.05 -35.18
N LEU A 119 -27.68 8.15 -35.46
CA LEU A 119 -26.48 8.53 -36.16
C LEU A 119 -26.88 9.07 -37.53
N SER A 120 -26.41 10.28 -37.85
CA SER A 120 -26.55 10.83 -39.19
C SER A 120 -26.03 9.81 -40.22
N MET A 121 -26.51 9.88 -41.46
CA MET A 121 -26.07 8.93 -42.50
C MET A 121 -24.54 8.84 -42.63
N GLU A 122 -23.86 9.99 -42.43
CA GLU A 122 -22.41 10.12 -42.45
C GLU A 122 -21.73 9.32 -41.33
N ASN A 123 -22.35 9.26 -40.14
CA ASN A 123 -21.83 8.57 -38.96
C ASN A 123 -22.45 7.17 -38.75
N GLY A 124 -23.53 6.84 -39.47
CA GLY A 124 -24.35 5.63 -39.29
C GLY A 124 -23.79 4.37 -39.97
N GLY A 125 -22.47 4.22 -40.06
CA GLY A 125 -21.81 3.02 -40.59
C GLY A 125 -21.90 2.80 -42.11
N THR A 126 -22.67 3.62 -42.83
CA THR A 126 -22.77 3.55 -44.30
C THR A 126 -21.66 4.32 -45.02
N GLN A 127 -20.87 5.13 -44.30
CA GLN A 127 -19.84 6.03 -44.82
C GLN A 127 -20.35 6.98 -45.94
N ALA A 128 -21.61 7.42 -45.86
CA ALA A 128 -22.23 8.22 -46.90
C ALA A 128 -23.01 9.40 -46.33
N SER A 129 -22.83 10.60 -46.90
CA SER A 129 -23.62 11.78 -46.52
C SER A 129 -24.89 11.96 -47.37
N PHE A 130 -25.13 11.08 -48.36
CA PHE A 130 -26.29 11.13 -49.27
C PHE A 130 -26.93 9.76 -49.45
N ALA A 131 -28.27 9.72 -49.48
CA ALA A 131 -29.03 8.46 -49.52
C ALA A 131 -28.66 7.56 -50.71
N MET A 132 -28.35 8.14 -51.87
CA MET A 132 -27.90 7.38 -53.04
C MET A 132 -26.58 6.64 -52.80
N HIS A 133 -25.63 7.26 -52.10
CA HIS A 133 -24.33 6.66 -51.79
C HIS A 133 -24.47 5.62 -50.68
N ALA A 134 -25.30 5.86 -49.66
CA ALA A 134 -25.58 4.87 -48.62
C ALA A 134 -26.16 3.59 -49.22
N ARG A 135 -27.12 3.71 -50.15
CA ARG A 135 -27.68 2.56 -50.87
C ARG A 135 -26.63 1.83 -51.70
N TYR A 136 -25.78 2.56 -52.41
CA TYR A 136 -24.68 1.99 -53.17
C TYR A 136 -23.72 1.20 -52.27
N ASN A 137 -23.31 1.77 -51.13
CA ASN A 137 -22.40 1.12 -50.18
C ASN A 137 -23.01 -0.13 -49.53
N LEU A 138 -24.34 -0.19 -49.41
CA LEU A 138 -25.09 -1.37 -48.96
C LEU A 138 -25.40 -2.37 -50.11
N ASN A 139 -24.90 -2.14 -51.33
CA ASN A 139 -25.19 -2.94 -52.53
C ASN A 139 -26.69 -3.09 -52.82
N LEU A 140 -27.49 -2.08 -52.49
CA LEU A 140 -28.92 -2.07 -52.78
C LEU A 140 -29.15 -1.69 -54.26
N GLY A 141 -29.91 -2.53 -54.98
CA GLY A 141 -30.24 -2.30 -56.39
C GLY A 141 -31.32 -1.22 -56.59
N ALA A 142 -31.54 -0.79 -57.83
CA ALA A 142 -32.48 0.29 -58.17
C ALA A 142 -33.95 0.03 -57.74
N LEU A 143 -34.33 -1.23 -57.51
CA LEU A 143 -35.64 -1.59 -56.96
C LEU A 143 -35.81 -1.19 -55.48
N SER A 144 -34.73 -0.91 -54.74
CA SER A 144 -34.79 -0.60 -53.30
C SER A 144 -35.36 0.79 -52.98
N VAL A 145 -35.71 1.58 -54.00
CA VAL A 145 -36.29 2.93 -53.88
C VAL A 145 -37.66 3.06 -54.54
N LEU A 146 -38.15 1.98 -55.17
CA LEU A 146 -39.47 1.97 -55.78
C LEU A 146 -40.52 1.69 -54.71
N ASP A 147 -41.44 2.63 -54.54
CA ASP A 147 -42.56 2.54 -53.59
C ASP A 147 -43.64 1.53 -54.06
N TRP A 148 -43.63 1.19 -55.35
CA TRP A 148 -44.53 0.21 -55.95
C TRP A 148 -43.87 -0.51 -57.13
N ILE A 149 -44.04 -1.83 -57.19
CA ILE A 149 -43.71 -2.66 -58.35
C ILE A 149 -45.04 -3.18 -58.87
N GLY A 150 -45.44 -2.73 -60.06
CA GLY A 150 -46.66 -3.19 -60.71
C GLY A 150 -46.55 -4.60 -61.25
N ASP A 151 -47.68 -5.30 -61.27
CA ASP A 151 -47.87 -6.60 -61.94
C ASP A 151 -47.72 -6.48 -63.47
#